data_AF-Q14KE3-F1
#
_entry.id   AF-Q14KE3-F1
#
_cell.length_a   1.000
_cell.length_b   1.000
_cell.length_c   1.000
_cell.angle_alpha   90.00
_cell.angle_beta   90.00
_cell.angle_gamma   90.00
#
_symmetry.space_group_name_H-M   'P 1'
#
loop_
_entity.id
_entity.type
_entity.pdbx_description
1 polymer ?
#
loop_
_entity_poly.entity_id
_entity_poly.type
_entity_poly.pdbx_seq_one_letter_code
_entity_poly.pdbx_strand_id
1 'polypeptide(L)'
;MYRICVKYRITICLPKQVPEAVGNSFLALVPIMFIAIIIAIIVVFLITFLWWFGIHGGSLVQSVTRPFRIIALDENQNALQNGNLIQNDFVEPFFQWFAQYGGAGSTIGLVIIGSIIAKSKLVKTTTRTSLIPSIFNINEPILFGLPILVNPYMWVPFVFSPVAGAIVGFGAQKAMGINWVLHPFHGHFRAQLVHTLPQGDKMTSDYY
;
A
#
# COMPACT_ATOMS: atom_id res chain seq x y z
N MET A 1 -3.76 11.48 19.77
CA MET A 1 -4.62 10.39 19.25
C MET A 1 -4.81 9.25 20.26
N TYR A 2 -3.74 8.61 20.75
CA TYR A 2 -3.82 7.55 21.79
C TYR A 2 -4.73 7.90 23.00
N ARG A 3 -4.52 9.07 23.62
CA ARG A 3 -5.37 9.58 24.72
C ARG A 3 -6.84 9.78 24.34
N ILE A 4 -7.15 10.03 23.06
CA ILE A 4 -8.52 10.25 22.56
C ILE A 4 -9.24 8.91 22.43
N CYS A 5 -8.61 7.89 21.83
CA CYS A 5 -9.21 6.55 21.73
C CYS A 5 -9.48 5.92 23.10
N VAL A 6 -8.56 6.09 24.05
CA VAL A 6 -8.73 5.64 25.45
C VAL A 6 -9.86 6.42 26.15
N LYS A 7 -9.93 7.75 25.94
CA LYS A 7 -10.98 8.61 26.53
C LYS A 7 -12.39 8.28 26.01
N TYR A 8 -12.53 7.91 24.74
CA TYR A 8 -13.82 7.59 24.12
C TYR A 8 -14.17 6.08 24.12
N ARG A 9 -13.43 5.24 24.85
CA ARG A 9 -13.64 3.77 24.92
C ARG A 9 -13.66 3.09 23.53
N ILE A 10 -12.89 3.61 22.58
CA ILE A 10 -12.67 2.97 21.27
C ILE A 10 -11.49 2.01 21.43
N THR A 11 -11.68 1.00 22.28
CA THR A 11 -10.68 0.00 22.66
C THR A 11 -11.35 -1.35 22.84
N ILE A 12 -10.61 -2.44 22.56
CA ILE A 12 -11.12 -3.81 22.74
C ILE A 12 -11.23 -4.08 24.25
N CYS A 13 -12.44 -4.27 24.76
CA CYS A 13 -12.67 -4.60 26.16
C CYS A 13 -12.35 -6.08 26.38
N LEU A 14 -11.38 -6.38 27.24
CA LEU A 14 -11.00 -7.75 27.59
C LEU A 14 -11.54 -8.16 28.96
N PRO A 15 -11.89 -9.45 29.16
CA PRO A 15 -12.25 -9.98 30.47
C PRO A 15 -11.09 -9.84 31.47
N LYS A 16 -11.41 -9.73 32.77
CA LYS A 16 -10.41 -9.57 33.85
C LYS A 16 -9.42 -10.75 33.98
N GLN A 17 -9.70 -11.87 33.31
CA GLN A 17 -8.87 -13.08 33.30
C GLN A 17 -7.66 -12.98 32.35
N VAL A 18 -7.58 -11.96 31.49
CA VAL A 18 -6.49 -11.82 30.52
C VAL A 18 -5.28 -11.12 31.16
N PRO A 19 -4.06 -11.67 31.06
CA PRO A 19 -2.85 -11.05 31.60
C PRO A 19 -2.67 -9.61 31.11
N GLU A 20 -2.19 -8.73 32.00
CA GLU A 20 -2.07 -7.30 31.74
C GLU A 20 -1.20 -6.98 30.50
N ALA A 21 -0.15 -7.77 30.27
CA ALA A 21 0.70 -7.68 29.07
C ALA A 21 -0.10 -7.89 27.77
N VAL A 22 -1.00 -8.87 27.75
CA VAL A 22 -1.86 -9.18 26.60
C VAL A 22 -2.91 -8.07 26.45
N GLY A 23 -3.49 -7.60 27.55
CA GLY A 23 -4.42 -6.47 27.57
C GLY A 23 -3.82 -5.20 26.95
N ASN A 24 -2.58 -4.87 27.32
CA ASN A 24 -1.87 -3.69 26.82
C ASN A 24 -1.62 -3.74 25.31
N SER A 25 -1.34 -4.91 24.74
CA SER A 25 -1.20 -5.09 23.28
C SER A 25 -2.51 -4.80 22.54
N PHE A 26 -3.65 -5.28 23.03
CA PHE A 26 -4.96 -5.04 22.40
C PHE A 26 -5.48 -3.60 22.59
N LEU A 27 -5.13 -2.95 23.70
CA LEU A 27 -5.43 -1.54 23.95
C LEU A 27 -4.63 -0.60 23.03
N ALA A 28 -3.38 -0.97 22.67
CA ALA A 28 -2.54 -0.20 21.78
C ALA A 28 -2.87 -0.42 20.29
N LEU A 29 -3.42 -1.59 19.93
CA LEU A 29 -3.69 -1.98 18.55
C LEU A 29 -4.63 -1.00 17.83
N VAL A 30 -5.80 -0.72 18.41
CA VAL A 30 -6.81 0.15 17.79
C VAL A 30 -6.26 1.57 17.55
N PRO A 31 -5.66 2.26 18.55
CA PRO A 31 -5.04 3.56 18.33
C PRO A 31 -3.95 3.57 17.25
N ILE A 32 -3.08 2.56 17.20
CA ILE A 32 -1.99 2.49 16.23
C ILE A 32 -2.55 2.35 14.81
N MET A 33 -3.55 1.50 14.61
CA MET A 33 -4.21 1.36 13.31
C MET A 33 -4.84 2.66 12.82
N PHE A 34 -5.56 3.38 13.69
CA PHE A 34 -6.14 4.68 13.35
C PHE A 34 -5.06 5.72 12.99
N ILE A 35 -3.97 5.77 13.75
CA ILE A 35 -2.85 6.69 13.46
C ILE A 35 -2.22 6.35 12.11
N ALA A 36 -1.97 5.07 11.83
CA ALA A 36 -1.37 4.63 10.57
C ALA A 36 -2.25 4.97 9.36
N ILE A 37 -3.57 4.74 9.46
CA ILE A 37 -4.53 5.10 8.40
C ILE A 37 -4.56 6.62 8.19
N ILE A 38 -4.59 7.42 9.26
CA ILE A 38 -4.57 8.88 9.16
C ILE A 38 -3.28 9.36 8.49
N ILE A 39 -2.13 8.82 8.87
CA ILE A 39 -0.84 9.16 8.23
C ILE A 39 -0.87 8.77 6.76
N ALA A 40 -1.36 7.58 6.40
CA ALA A 40 -1.48 7.17 5.01
C ALA A 40 -2.37 8.11 4.19
N ILE A 41 -3.52 8.53 4.74
CA ILE A 41 -4.40 9.52 4.11
C ILE A 41 -3.68 10.86 3.93
N ILE A 42 -2.96 11.34 4.94
CA ILE A 42 -2.21 12.61 4.86
C ILE A 42 -1.13 12.52 3.77
N VAL A 43 -0.39 11.41 3.71
CA VAL A 43 0.66 11.19 2.71
C VAL A 43 0.07 11.15 1.29
N VAL A 44 -1.01 10.40 1.09
CA VAL A 44 -1.70 10.31 -0.21
C VAL A 44 -2.30 11.67 -0.59
N PHE A 45 -2.93 12.36 0.36
CA PHE A 45 -3.44 13.71 0.15
C PHE A 45 -2.32 14.66 -0.27
N LEU A 46 -1.15 14.62 0.39
CA LEU A 46 -0.03 15.48 0.03
C LEU A 46 0.47 15.18 -1.39
N ILE A 47 0.62 13.91 -1.76
CA ILE A 47 1.00 13.50 -3.13
C ILE A 47 0.01 14.08 -4.15
N THR A 48 -1.27 13.85 -3.93
CA THR A 48 -2.34 14.22 -4.87
C THR A 48 -2.59 15.73 -4.91
N PHE A 49 -2.40 16.43 -3.80
CA PHE A 49 -2.48 17.88 -3.69
C PHE A 49 -1.33 18.57 -4.45
N LEU A 50 -0.10 18.05 -4.35
CA LEU A 50 1.04 18.58 -5.11
C LEU A 50 0.84 18.44 -6.63
N TRP A 51 0.26 17.33 -7.06
CA TRP A 51 -0.10 17.12 -8.47
C TRP A 51 -1.06 18.20 -9.00
N TRP A 52 -1.89 18.80 -8.14
CA TRP A 52 -2.78 19.90 -8.53
C TRP A 52 -2.02 21.13 -9.03
N PHE A 53 -0.84 21.40 -8.47
CA PHE A 53 0.05 22.50 -8.88
C PHE A 53 1.02 22.10 -10.00
N GLY A 54 0.87 20.90 -10.59
CA GLY A 54 1.83 20.37 -11.56
C GLY A 54 3.16 19.94 -10.94
N ILE A 55 3.27 19.90 -9.62
CA ILE A 55 4.43 19.35 -8.91
C ILE A 55 4.27 17.84 -8.87
N HIS A 56 5.30 17.10 -9.25
CA HIS A 56 5.27 15.64 -9.22
C HIS A 56 5.30 15.12 -7.77
N GLY A 57 4.14 15.11 -7.11
CA GLY A 57 4.00 14.80 -5.69
C GLY A 57 4.52 13.42 -5.29
N GLY A 58 4.43 12.45 -6.20
CA GLY A 58 4.97 11.10 -6.00
C GLY A 58 6.47 11.14 -5.69
N SER A 59 7.28 11.66 -6.61
CA SER A 59 8.73 11.84 -6.43
C SER A 59 9.10 12.62 -5.17
N LEU A 60 8.42 13.74 -4.88
CA LEU A 60 8.74 14.54 -3.69
C LEU A 60 8.49 13.74 -2.40
N VAL A 61 7.31 13.17 -2.23
CA VAL A 61 6.95 12.44 -1.00
C VAL A 61 7.70 11.11 -0.89
N GLN A 62 7.93 10.43 -2.02
CA GLN A 62 8.70 9.18 -2.04
C GLN A 62 10.18 9.41 -1.74
N SER A 63 10.76 10.57 -2.06
CA SER A 63 12.16 10.88 -1.71
C SER A 63 12.42 10.79 -0.20
N VAL A 64 11.41 11.11 0.62
CA VAL A 64 11.46 11.02 2.09
C VAL A 64 11.00 9.64 2.56
N THR A 65 9.91 9.12 2.01
CA THR A 65 9.22 7.94 2.58
C THR A 65 9.76 6.60 2.09
N ARG A 66 10.31 6.55 0.87
CA ARG A 66 10.81 5.31 0.24
C ARG A 66 12.01 4.68 0.96
N PRO A 67 13.02 5.43 1.44
CA PRO A 67 14.14 4.83 2.18
C PRO A 67 13.69 3.99 3.37
N PHE A 68 12.75 4.50 4.18
CA PHE A 68 12.20 3.77 5.32
C PHE A 68 11.50 2.46 4.91
N ARG A 69 10.79 2.46 3.78
CA ARG A 69 10.10 1.28 3.26
C ARG A 69 11.03 0.24 2.65
N ILE A 70 12.18 0.67 2.15
CA ILE A 70 13.24 -0.22 1.66
C ILE A 70 13.96 -0.87 2.84
N ILE A 71 14.27 -0.11 3.91
CA ILE A 71 14.84 -0.67 5.15
C ILE A 71 13.90 -1.74 5.73
N ALA A 72 12.60 -1.45 5.81
CA ALA A 72 11.61 -2.42 6.29
C ALA A 72 11.51 -3.68 5.39
N LEU A 73 11.77 -3.55 4.08
CA LEU A 73 11.84 -4.69 3.16
C LEU A 73 13.09 -5.54 3.39
N ASP A 74 14.24 -4.90 3.62
CA ASP A 74 15.49 -5.58 3.95
C ASP A 74 15.40 -6.33 5.29
N GLU A 75 14.76 -5.72 6.30
CA GLU A 75 14.44 -6.41 7.56
C GLU A 75 13.58 -7.67 7.34
N ASN A 76 12.59 -7.61 6.45
CA ASN A 76 11.78 -8.77 6.08
C ASN A 76 12.62 -9.86 5.38
N GLN A 77 13.58 -9.47 4.53
CA GLN A 77 14.51 -10.40 3.88
C GLN A 77 15.40 -11.11 4.88
N ASN A 78 15.99 -10.35 5.79
CA ASN A 78 16.86 -10.86 6.84
C ASN A 78 16.08 -11.75 7.81
N ALA A 79 14.83 -11.39 8.15
CA ALA A 79 13.96 -12.23 8.97
C ALA A 79 13.70 -13.57 8.29
N LEU A 80 13.39 -13.56 6.99
CA LEU A 80 13.19 -14.78 6.22
C LEU A 80 14.45 -15.67 6.18
N GLN A 81 15.61 -15.11 5.87
CA GLN A 81 16.86 -15.86 5.78
C GLN A 81 17.21 -16.56 7.10
N ASN A 82 16.85 -15.95 8.23
CA ASN A 82 17.10 -16.48 9.57
C ASN A 82 15.94 -17.33 10.12
N GLY A 83 14.88 -17.58 9.35
CA GLY A 83 13.70 -18.33 9.81
C GLY A 83 12.87 -17.59 10.87
N ASN A 84 13.06 -16.28 11.00
CA ASN A 84 12.33 -15.43 11.94
C ASN A 84 10.98 -14.99 11.34
N LEU A 85 10.06 -14.59 12.23
CA LEU A 85 8.76 -14.06 11.82
C LEU A 85 8.93 -12.71 11.11
N ILE A 86 8.25 -12.56 9.97
CA ILE A 86 8.18 -11.32 9.22
C ILE A 86 7.25 -10.34 9.94
N GLN A 87 7.73 -9.11 10.19
CA GLN A 87 7.01 -8.12 11.00
C GLN A 87 6.50 -6.91 10.21
N ASN A 88 7.15 -6.54 9.10
CA ASN A 88 6.79 -5.32 8.37
C ASN A 88 5.77 -5.62 7.27
N ASP A 89 4.53 -5.15 7.46
CA ASP A 89 3.50 -5.29 6.43
C ASP A 89 3.59 -4.22 5.34
N PHE A 90 4.01 -3.01 5.71
CA PHE A 90 3.98 -1.81 4.87
C PHE A 90 5.34 -1.50 4.24
N VAL A 91 5.79 -2.38 3.35
CA VAL A 91 7.07 -2.25 2.63
C VAL A 91 6.89 -1.67 1.22
N GLU A 92 7.99 -1.32 0.54
CA GLU A 92 7.91 -0.62 -0.75
C GLU A 92 7.01 -1.32 -1.80
N PRO A 93 7.11 -2.65 -2.02
CA PRO A 93 6.20 -3.37 -2.90
C PRO A 93 4.72 -3.23 -2.55
N PHE A 94 4.37 -3.22 -1.25
CA PHE A 94 2.97 -3.06 -0.82
C PHE A 94 2.37 -1.76 -1.37
N PHE A 95 3.09 -0.65 -1.24
CA PHE A 95 2.60 0.63 -1.73
C PHE A 95 2.53 0.67 -3.25
N GLN A 96 3.53 0.11 -3.94
CA GLN A 96 3.56 0.12 -5.40
C GLN A 96 2.40 -0.68 -6.03
N TRP A 97 2.00 -1.79 -5.41
CA TRP A 97 1.02 -2.72 -6.01
C TRP A 97 -0.40 -2.58 -5.46
N PHE A 98 -0.57 -2.07 -4.24
CA PHE A 98 -1.89 -1.92 -3.64
C PHE A 98 -2.31 -0.47 -3.45
N ALA A 99 -1.39 0.44 -3.12
CA ALA A 99 -1.74 1.84 -2.90
C ALA A 99 -1.61 2.70 -4.16
N GLN A 100 -0.61 2.46 -5.02
CA GLN A 100 -0.25 3.36 -6.13
C GLN A 100 -0.12 2.61 -7.45
N TYR A 101 -0.88 1.52 -7.62
CA TYR A 101 -0.82 0.76 -8.85
C TYR A 101 -1.49 1.51 -10.01
N GLY A 102 -0.77 1.62 -11.12
CA GLY A 102 -1.12 2.56 -12.19
C GLY A 102 -0.69 3.99 -11.90
N GLY A 103 0.31 4.20 -11.04
CA GLY A 103 0.87 5.51 -10.72
C GLY A 103 0.06 6.31 -9.68
N ALA A 104 0.19 7.64 -9.73
CA ALA A 104 -0.47 8.51 -8.76
C ALA A 104 -1.99 8.31 -8.78
N GLY A 105 -2.61 8.24 -7.59
CA GLY A 105 -4.06 8.06 -7.46
C GLY A 105 -4.61 6.68 -7.83
N SER A 106 -3.75 5.69 -8.02
CA SER A 106 -4.13 4.32 -8.41
C SER A 106 -5.00 4.27 -9.67
N THR A 107 -4.52 4.90 -10.76
CA THR A 107 -5.32 5.09 -11.98
C THR A 107 -5.52 3.83 -12.82
N ILE A 108 -4.93 2.69 -12.45
CA ILE A 108 -5.03 1.47 -13.25
C ILE A 108 -6.49 1.03 -13.48
N GLY A 109 -7.36 1.17 -12.46
CA GLY A 109 -8.78 0.85 -12.59
C GLY A 109 -9.49 1.74 -13.62
N LEU A 110 -9.19 3.05 -13.60
CA LEU A 110 -9.68 4.01 -14.59
C LEU A 110 -9.17 3.66 -15.99
N VAL A 111 -7.90 3.29 -16.13
CA VAL A 111 -7.27 2.95 -17.41
C VAL A 111 -7.91 1.70 -18.02
N ILE A 112 -8.11 0.64 -17.22
CA ILE A 112 -8.72 -0.62 -17.67
C ILE A 112 -10.17 -0.38 -18.07
N ILE A 113 -10.97 0.19 -17.17
CA ILE A 113 -12.41 0.42 -17.40
C ILE A 113 -12.62 1.42 -18.53
N GLY A 114 -11.85 2.50 -18.56
CA GLY A 114 -11.92 3.52 -19.62
C GLY A 114 -11.61 2.94 -21.00
N SER A 115 -10.65 2.01 -21.09
CA SER A 115 -10.26 1.42 -22.37
C SER A 115 -11.34 0.51 -22.99
N ILE A 116 -12.18 -0.08 -22.14
CA ILE A 116 -13.23 -1.03 -22.52
C ILE A 116 -14.57 -0.28 -22.67
N ILE A 117 -15.01 0.39 -21.61
CA ILE A 117 -16.40 0.84 -21.42
C ILE A 117 -16.60 2.30 -21.85
N ALA A 118 -15.56 3.13 -21.91
CA ALA A 118 -15.75 4.55 -22.19
C ALA A 118 -16.44 4.79 -23.54
N LYS A 119 -17.45 5.68 -23.52
CA LYS A 119 -18.18 6.16 -24.70
C LYS A 119 -17.51 7.37 -25.34
N SER A 120 -16.84 8.21 -24.54
CA SER A 120 -16.12 9.38 -25.02
C SER A 120 -14.87 8.97 -25.79
N LYS A 121 -14.69 9.53 -26.99
CA LYS A 121 -13.50 9.31 -27.83
C LYS A 121 -12.23 9.76 -27.12
N LEU A 122 -12.26 10.91 -26.42
CA LEU A 122 -11.11 11.40 -25.64
C LEU A 122 -10.71 10.40 -24.57
N VAL A 123 -11.66 10.02 -23.70
CA VAL A 123 -11.38 9.09 -22.59
C VAL A 123 -10.86 7.76 -23.12
N LYS A 124 -11.55 7.17 -24.10
CA LYS A 124 -11.20 5.85 -24.65
C LYS A 124 -9.84 5.84 -25.33
N THR A 125 -9.51 6.89 -26.09
CA THR A 125 -8.19 7.01 -26.73
C THR A 125 -7.10 7.19 -25.68
N THR A 126 -7.27 8.15 -24.76
CA THR A 126 -6.27 8.44 -23.72
C THR A 126 -6.03 7.23 -22.82
N THR A 127 -7.07 6.51 -22.40
CA THR A 127 -6.86 5.31 -21.55
C THR A 127 -6.21 4.16 -22.31
N ARG A 128 -6.54 3.95 -23.60
CA ARG A 128 -5.93 2.89 -24.41
C ARG A 128 -4.45 3.14 -24.67
N THR A 129 -4.07 4.38 -25.00
CA THR A 129 -2.67 4.73 -25.24
C THR A 129 -1.85 4.69 -23.94
N SER A 130 -2.50 4.91 -22.80
CA SER A 130 -1.85 4.91 -21.48
C SER A 130 -1.81 3.53 -20.82
N LEU A 131 -2.42 2.49 -21.41
CA LEU A 131 -2.52 1.16 -20.81
C LEU A 131 -1.14 0.57 -20.47
N ILE A 132 -0.24 0.57 -21.45
CA ILE A 132 1.11 0.02 -21.29
C ILE A 132 1.91 0.85 -20.26
N PRO A 133 2.03 2.20 -20.38
CA PRO A 133 2.68 3.02 -19.35
C PRO A 133 2.15 2.75 -17.93
N SER A 134 0.83 2.62 -17.79
CA SER A 134 0.19 2.45 -16.48
C SER A 134 0.57 1.13 -15.81
N ILE A 135 0.80 0.05 -16.56
CA ILE A 135 1.29 -1.23 -16.02
C ILE A 135 2.66 -1.06 -15.34
N PHE A 136 3.48 -0.15 -15.86
CA PHE A 136 4.79 0.20 -15.31
C PHE A 136 4.71 1.39 -14.33
N ASN A 137 3.52 1.71 -13.81
CA ASN A 137 3.27 2.84 -12.90
C ASN A 137 3.60 4.23 -13.46
N ILE A 138 3.61 4.38 -14.79
CA ILE A 138 3.78 5.65 -15.48
C ILE A 138 2.38 6.13 -15.91
N ASN A 139 1.90 7.25 -15.37
CA ASN A 139 0.52 7.69 -15.58
C ASN A 139 0.33 9.19 -15.87
N GLU A 140 1.40 9.89 -16.21
CA GLU A 140 1.40 11.26 -16.73
C GLU A 140 0.47 11.43 -17.94
N PRO A 141 0.40 10.48 -18.90
CA PRO A 141 -0.56 10.59 -20.01
C PRO A 141 -2.02 10.60 -19.56
N ILE A 142 -2.33 9.98 -18.41
CA ILE A 142 -3.67 10.01 -17.80
C ILE A 142 -3.90 11.31 -17.06
N LEU A 143 -2.93 11.72 -16.22
CA LEU A 143 -3.01 12.92 -15.39
C LEU A 143 -3.16 14.20 -16.22
N PHE A 144 -2.43 14.28 -17.34
CA PHE A 144 -2.45 15.44 -18.23
C PHE A 144 -3.42 15.27 -19.40
N GLY A 145 -3.72 14.04 -19.81
CA GLY A 145 -4.64 13.77 -20.92
C GLY A 145 -6.12 13.77 -20.52
N LEU A 146 -6.44 13.71 -19.23
CA LEU A 146 -7.78 13.85 -18.67
C LEU A 146 -7.81 14.98 -17.65
N PRO A 147 -8.96 15.64 -17.43
CA PRO A 147 -9.07 16.73 -16.46
C PRO A 147 -9.10 16.24 -15.01
N ILE A 148 -8.27 15.27 -14.63
CA ILE A 148 -8.27 14.66 -13.29
C ILE A 148 -7.89 15.69 -12.22
N LEU A 149 -6.87 16.50 -12.50
CA LEU A 149 -6.30 17.45 -11.54
C LEU A 149 -7.18 18.69 -11.33
N VAL A 150 -7.97 19.06 -12.34
CA VAL A 150 -8.76 20.30 -12.33
C VAL A 150 -10.26 20.05 -12.10
N ASN A 151 -10.71 18.80 -12.12
CA ASN A 151 -12.10 18.43 -11.88
C ASN A 151 -12.28 17.85 -10.47
N PRO A 152 -12.97 18.56 -9.55
CA PRO A 152 -13.21 18.07 -8.19
C PRO A 152 -13.87 16.69 -8.14
N TYR A 153 -14.75 16.35 -9.09
CA TYR A 153 -15.40 15.04 -9.15
C TYR A 153 -14.42 13.90 -9.46
N MET A 154 -13.36 14.16 -10.23
CA MET A 154 -12.31 13.18 -10.52
C MET A 154 -11.21 13.19 -9.47
N TRP A 155 -11.03 14.32 -8.79
CA TRP A 155 -10.04 14.45 -7.71
C TRP A 155 -10.40 13.63 -6.48
N VAL A 156 -11.68 13.55 -6.11
CA VAL A 156 -12.15 12.70 -4.99
C VAL A 156 -11.70 11.23 -5.15
N PRO A 157 -12.06 10.50 -6.23
CA PRO A 157 -11.59 9.13 -6.42
C PRO A 157 -10.07 9.06 -6.58
N PHE A 158 -9.41 10.08 -7.12
CA PHE A 158 -7.96 10.14 -7.21
C PHE A 158 -7.26 10.14 -5.84
N VAL A 159 -7.86 10.76 -4.81
CA VAL A 159 -7.35 10.75 -3.42
C VAL A 159 -7.69 9.45 -2.69
N PHE A 160 -8.93 8.97 -2.83
CA PHE A 160 -9.43 7.85 -2.02
C PHE A 160 -9.14 6.47 -2.61
N SER A 161 -8.96 6.35 -3.93
CA SER A 161 -8.64 5.07 -4.59
C SER A 161 -7.37 4.42 -4.03
N PRO A 162 -6.24 5.16 -3.82
CA PRO A 162 -5.07 4.61 -3.14
C PRO A 162 -5.33 4.05 -1.74
N VAL A 163 -6.19 4.72 -0.98
CA VAL A 163 -6.53 4.31 0.40
C VAL A 163 -7.37 3.04 0.36
N ALA A 164 -8.36 2.98 -0.53
CA ALA A 164 -9.16 1.78 -0.74
C ALA A 164 -8.30 0.59 -1.20
N GLY A 165 -7.40 0.82 -2.15
CA GLY A 165 -6.45 -0.19 -2.63
C GLY A 165 -5.53 -0.69 -1.51
N ALA A 166 -5.01 0.20 -0.67
CA ALA A 166 -4.20 -0.17 0.49
C ALA A 166 -4.98 -0.99 1.53
N ILE A 167 -6.23 -0.62 1.83
CA ILE A 167 -7.09 -1.38 2.76
C ILE A 167 -7.34 -2.80 2.23
N VAL A 168 -7.72 -2.91 0.95
CA VAL A 168 -7.97 -4.20 0.30
C VAL A 168 -6.69 -5.03 0.26
N GLY A 169 -5.55 -4.42 -0.12
CA GLY A 169 -4.25 -5.08 -0.15
C GLY A 169 -3.81 -5.60 1.21
N PHE A 170 -3.96 -4.80 2.26
CA PHE A 170 -3.63 -5.21 3.62
C PHE A 170 -4.55 -6.33 4.11
N GLY A 171 -5.85 -6.22 3.86
CA GLY A 171 -6.81 -7.28 4.18
C GLY A 171 -6.49 -8.59 3.47
N ALA A 172 -6.16 -8.53 2.18
CA ALA A 172 -5.76 -9.67 1.38
C ALA A 172 -4.44 -10.29 1.89
N GLN A 173 -3.47 -9.47 2.25
CA GLN A 173 -2.19 -9.90 2.83
C GLN A 173 -2.40 -10.70 4.12
N LYS A 174 -3.24 -10.19 5.03
CA LYS A 174 -3.57 -10.87 6.29
C LYS A 174 -4.43 -12.12 6.10
N ALA A 175 -5.43 -12.07 5.21
CA ALA A 175 -6.31 -13.20 4.94
C ALA A 175 -5.56 -14.38 4.31
N MET A 176 -4.60 -14.11 3.43
CA MET A 176 -3.78 -15.13 2.79
C MET A 176 -2.55 -15.50 3.62
N GLY A 177 -2.23 -14.74 4.67
CA GLY A 177 -0.97 -14.90 5.41
C GLY A 177 0.25 -14.69 4.51
N ILE A 178 0.16 -13.80 3.52
CA ILE A 178 1.26 -13.52 2.61
C ILE A 178 2.08 -12.36 3.18
N ASN A 179 3.39 -12.35 3.01
CA ASN A 179 4.20 -11.16 3.27
C ASN A 179 5.17 -10.86 2.14
N TRP A 180 5.47 -9.58 1.97
CA TRP A 180 6.40 -9.08 0.97
C TRP A 180 7.83 -9.12 1.51
N VAL A 181 8.67 -9.90 0.85
CA VAL A 181 10.09 -10.04 1.19
C VAL A 181 10.99 -9.60 0.04
N LEU A 182 10.50 -9.41 -1.18
CA LEU A 182 11.34 -9.04 -2.32
C LEU A 182 10.65 -8.02 -3.22
N HIS A 183 11.48 -7.25 -3.95
CA HIS A 183 10.97 -6.40 -5.02
C HIS A 183 10.63 -7.28 -6.23
N PRO A 184 9.43 -7.13 -6.83
CA PRO A 184 8.95 -8.05 -7.86
C PRO A 184 9.70 -8.01 -9.21
N PHE A 185 10.66 -7.09 -9.39
CA PHE A 185 11.50 -7.03 -10.59
C PHE A 185 12.83 -7.81 -10.45
N HIS A 186 13.15 -8.36 -9.27
CA HIS A 186 14.32 -9.22 -9.07
C HIS A 186 14.00 -10.71 -9.32
N GLY A 187 13.25 -11.01 -10.38
CA GLY A 187 13.13 -12.36 -10.93
C GLY A 187 12.10 -13.29 -10.28
N HIS A 188 11.63 -13.03 -9.05
CA HIS A 188 10.59 -13.87 -8.45
C HIS A 188 9.61 -13.04 -7.61
N PHE A 189 8.33 -13.08 -7.97
CA PHE A 189 7.20 -12.61 -7.15
C PHE A 189 7.05 -13.56 -5.95
N ARG A 190 8.02 -13.59 -5.03
CA ARG A 190 7.99 -14.41 -3.83
C ARG A 190 7.21 -13.67 -2.74
N ALA A 191 5.90 -13.76 -2.83
CA ALA A 191 5.01 -13.54 -1.71
C ALA A 191 4.99 -14.87 -0.92
N GLN A 192 5.62 -14.92 0.25
CA GLN A 192 5.63 -16.16 1.03
C GLN A 192 4.39 -16.25 1.91
N LEU A 193 3.71 -17.41 1.82
CA LEU A 193 2.68 -17.83 2.75
C LEU A 193 3.36 -18.17 4.09
N VAL A 194 3.04 -17.41 5.13
CA VAL A 194 3.53 -17.55 6.51
C VAL A 194 3.22 -18.93 7.11
N HIS A 195 2.36 -19.74 6.48
CA HIS A 195 2.01 -21.07 6.93
C HIS A 195 3.07 -22.16 6.66
N THR A 196 4.19 -21.84 6.01
CA THR A 196 5.29 -22.79 5.80
C THR A 196 6.62 -22.23 6.32
N LEU A 197 6.73 -22.04 7.63
CA LEU A 197 8.01 -22.24 8.29
C LEU A 197 7.97 -23.68 8.84
N PRO A 198 8.71 -24.64 8.25
CA PRO A 198 8.95 -25.89 8.93
C PRO A 198 9.73 -25.55 10.19
N GLN A 199 9.11 -25.73 11.35
CA GLN A 199 9.86 -25.82 12.59
C GLN A 199 10.78 -27.03 12.46
N GLY A 200 12.05 -26.80 12.12
CA GLY A 200 13.10 -27.75 12.43
C GLY A 200 13.95 -28.33 11.31
N ASP A 201 13.80 -27.97 10.03
CA ASP A 201 14.72 -28.46 9.00
C ASP A 201 15.58 -27.37 8.37
N LYS A 202 16.89 -27.61 8.49
CA LYS A 202 17.98 -26.76 8.02
C LYS A 202 17.76 -26.36 6.57
N MET A 203 17.92 -25.07 6.30
CA MET A 203 18.03 -24.50 4.97
C MET A 203 19.18 -25.22 4.24
N THR A 204 18.86 -26.18 3.37
CA THR A 204 19.86 -26.85 2.55
C THR A 204 20.43 -25.85 1.56
N SER A 205 21.76 -25.89 1.44
CA SER A 205 22.66 -24.98 0.75
C SER A 205 22.59 -25.02 -0.77
N ASP A 206 21.41 -25.18 -1.35
CA ASP A 206 21.24 -25.09 -2.79
C ASP A 206 20.56 -23.76 -3.10
N TYR A 207 20.86 -23.17 -4.26
CA TYR A 207 20.39 -21.86 -4.74
C TYR A 207 21.27 -20.66 -4.35
N TYR A 208 22.54 -20.73 -4.76
CA TYR A 208 23.23 -19.56 -5.34
C TYR A 208 22.55 -19.14 -6.66
#